data_AF-A0A956CKP3-F1
#
_entry.id   AF-A0A956CKP3-F1
#
_cell.length_a   1.000
_cell.length_b   1.000
_cell.length_c   1.000
_cell.angle_alpha   90.00
_cell.angle_beta   90.00
_cell.angle_gamma   90.00
#
_symmetry.space_group_name_H-M   'P 1'
#
loop_
_entity.id
_entity.type
_entity.pdbx_description
1 polymer ?
#
loop_
_entity_poly.entity_id
_entity_poly.type
_entity_poly.pdbx_seq_one_letter_code
_entity_poly.pdbx_strand_id
1 'polypeptide(L)'
;MDVLLQKMGKKAGRAVVGRLLRAPRKGAVVVIEFPDGLHEYVTTPVKRILRIVGQGTYYLQTANSRYRLVVQSGEDVVVADAPAAK
;
A
#
# COMPACT_ATOMS: atom_id res chain seq x y z
N MET A 1 0.92 -11.62 4.75
CA MET A 1 -0.20 -10.79 4.27
C MET A 1 0.42 -9.83 3.30
N ASP A 2 0.19 -10.10 2.02
CA ASP A 2 0.92 -9.44 0.96
C ASP A 2 0.17 -8.19 0.55
N VAL A 3 0.91 -7.15 0.22
CA VAL A 3 0.34 -5.84 -0.04
C VAL A 3 0.94 -5.19 -1.25
N LEU A 4 0.12 -4.37 -1.90
CA LEU A 4 0.53 -3.43 -2.91
C LEU A 4 0.21 -2.02 -2.43
N LEU A 5 1.25 -1.20 -2.26
CA LEU A 5 1.13 0.21 -1.91
C LEU A 5 1.46 1.07 -3.12
N GLN A 6 0.48 1.83 -3.58
CA GLN A 6 0.60 2.75 -4.72
C GLN A 6 0.43 4.19 -4.25
N LYS A 7 1.41 5.05 -4.56
CA LYS A 7 1.25 6.51 -4.36
C LYS A 7 0.23 7.05 -5.36
N MET A 8 -0.71 7.86 -4.86
CA MET A 8 -1.76 8.48 -5.66
C MET A 8 -1.38 9.91 -6.09
N GLY A 9 -1.88 10.32 -7.26
CA GLY A 9 -1.72 11.67 -7.80
C GLY A 9 -0.75 11.75 -8.99
N LYS A 10 -0.48 12.97 -9.48
CA LYS A 10 0.27 13.22 -10.72
C LYS A 10 1.72 12.68 -10.73
N LYS A 11 2.33 12.50 -9.56
CA LYS A 11 3.64 11.85 -9.39
C LYS A 11 3.47 10.48 -8.76
N ALA A 12 2.60 9.65 -9.36
CA ALA A 12 2.46 8.25 -8.97
C ALA A 12 3.77 7.54 -9.32
N GLY A 13 4.59 7.27 -8.31
CA GLY A 13 5.82 6.48 -8.45
C GLY A 13 5.50 5.00 -8.62
N ARG A 14 6.56 4.18 -8.68
CA ARG A 14 6.45 2.72 -8.72
C ARG A 14 5.67 2.18 -7.50
N ALA A 15 4.81 1.19 -7.74
CA ALA A 15 4.13 0.46 -6.68
C ALA A 15 5.15 -0.28 -5.81
N VAL A 16 4.93 -0.26 -4.51
CA VAL A 16 5.69 -1.05 -3.53
C VAL A 16 4.92 -2.33 -3.28
N VAL A 17 5.55 -3.47 -3.49
CA VAL A 17 4.96 -4.80 -3.28
C VAL A 17 5.81 -5.54 -2.25
N GLY A 18 5.16 -6.20 -1.30
CA GLY A 18 5.86 -6.96 -0.28
C GLY A 18 4.95 -7.42 0.86
N ARG A 19 5.57 -7.83 1.97
CA ARG A 19 4.89 -8.32 3.15
C ARG A 19 4.62 -7.17 4.12
N LEU A 20 3.37 -7.03 4.56
CA LEU A 20 3.02 -6.03 5.57
C LEU A 20 3.54 -6.44 6.95
N LEU A 21 4.51 -5.69 7.48
CA LEU A 21 5.03 -5.89 8.84
C LEU A 21 4.24 -5.10 9.88
N ARG A 22 3.78 -3.90 9.51
CA ARG A 22 3.01 -3.03 10.42
C ARG A 22 1.73 -2.54 9.78
N ALA A 23 0.61 -2.90 10.39
CA ALA A 23 -0.72 -2.49 9.95
C ALA A 23 -0.86 -0.95 9.97
N PRO A 24 -1.59 -0.36 9.00
CA PRO A 24 -1.81 1.07 8.96
C PRO A 24 -2.63 1.53 10.18
N ARG A 25 -2.05 2.43 10.99
CA ARG A 25 -2.70 3.05 12.15
C ARG A 25 -2.41 4.55 12.15
N LYS A 26 -3.39 5.37 12.56
CA LYS A 26 -3.22 6.82 12.69
C LYS A 26 -2.07 7.12 13.67
N GLY A 27 -1.18 8.03 13.29
CA GLY A 27 0.03 8.39 14.06
C GLY A 27 1.21 7.43 13.88
N ALA A 28 1.00 6.25 13.29
CA ALA A 28 2.06 5.28 13.04
C ALA A 28 2.53 5.31 11.58
N VAL A 29 3.67 4.70 11.33
CA VAL A 29 4.20 4.42 9.98
C VAL A 29 3.68 3.07 9.47
N VAL A 30 3.59 2.93 8.15
CA VAL A 30 3.42 1.64 7.49
C VAL A 30 4.80 1.11 7.13
N VAL A 31 5.03 -0.17 7.42
CA VAL A 31 6.28 -0.88 7.11
C VAL A 31 5.96 -2.08 6.23
N ILE A 32 6.61 -2.16 5.08
CA ILE A 32 6.49 -3.24 4.11
C ILE A 32 7.89 -3.82 3.88
N GLU A 33 8.06 -5.10 4.15
CA GLU A 33 9.26 -5.85 3.83
C GLU A 33 9.23 -6.28 2.36
N PHE A 34 10.32 -6.03 1.64
CA PHE A 34 10.44 -6.47 0.25
C PHE A 34 10.65 -7.98 0.14
N PRO A 35 10.35 -8.61 -1.02
CA PRO A 35 10.50 -10.05 -1.20
C PRO A 35 11.93 -10.58 -1.02
N ASP A 36 12.94 -9.71 -1.06
CA ASP A 36 14.33 -10.06 -0.81
C ASP A 36 14.64 -10.32 0.67
N GLY A 37 13.75 -9.90 1.59
CA GLY A 37 13.93 -10.02 3.04
C GLY A 37 15.04 -9.12 3.61
N LEU A 38 15.60 -8.21 2.80
CA LEU A 38 16.72 -7.34 3.18
C LEU A 38 16.31 -5.88 3.27
N HIS A 39 15.30 -5.48 2.51
CA HIS A 39 14.89 -4.08 2.43
C HIS A 39 13.48 -3.85 2.98
N GLU A 40 13.30 -2.69 3.61
CA GLU A 40 12.00 -2.23 4.07
C GLU A 40 11.61 -0.91 3.42
N TYR A 41 10.32 -0.81 3.07
CA TYR A 41 9.68 0.45 2.72
C TYR A 41 8.94 1.01 3.94
N VAL A 42 9.29 2.23 4.33
CA VAL A 42 8.69 2.93 5.48
C VAL A 42 8.03 4.23 5.02
N THR A 43 6.76 4.43 5.38
CA THR A 43 6.06 5.70 5.11
C THR A 43 6.34 6.74 6.19
N THR A 44 6.04 8.01 5.89
CA THR A 44 5.80 8.99 6.96
C THR A 44 4.55 8.62 7.79
N PRO A 45 4.40 9.14 9.02
CA PRO A 45 3.27 8.84 9.87
C PRO A 45 1.92 9.12 9.18
N VAL A 46 0.98 8.20 9.38
CA VAL A 46 -0.36 8.25 8.79
C VAL A 46 -1.23 9.25 9.54
N LYS A 47 -1.81 10.21 8.83
CA LYS A 47 -2.74 11.22 9.36
C LYS A 47 -4.19 10.74 9.35
N ARG A 48 -4.59 10.03 8.28
CA ARG A 48 -5.96 9.56 8.07
C ARG A 48 -5.95 8.24 7.31
N ILE A 49 -6.90 7.37 7.67
CA ILE A 49 -7.14 6.08 7.04
C ILE A 49 -8.60 6.02 6.64
N LEU A 50 -8.87 5.58 5.42
CA LEU A 50 -10.20 5.21 4.96
C LEU A 50 -10.12 3.79 4.43
N ARG A 51 -11.02 2.92 4.87
CA ARG A 51 -11.08 1.51 4.44
C ARG A 51 -12.35 1.30 3.64
N ILE A 52 -12.24 0.64 2.48
CA ILE A 52 -13.42 0.11 1.82
C ILE A 52 -13.77 -1.23 2.49
N VAL A 53 -14.99 -1.31 3.03
CA VAL A 53 -15.50 -2.52 3.67
C VAL A 53 -15.57 -3.64 2.62
N GLY A 54 -15.09 -4.84 2.98
CA GLY A 54 -15.16 -6.03 2.11
C GLY A 54 -14.11 -6.14 0.99
N GLN A 55 -13.24 -5.14 0.76
CA GLN A 55 -12.34 -5.13 -0.42
C GLN A 55 -10.84 -5.13 -0.11
N GLY A 56 -10.42 -5.36 1.13
CA GLY A 56 -9.00 -5.34 1.52
C GLY A 56 -8.25 -4.04 1.18
N THR A 57 -8.96 -2.96 0.82
CA THR A 57 -8.37 -1.74 0.24
C THR A 57 -8.44 -0.60 1.24
N TYR A 58 -7.29 0.04 1.46
CA TYR A 58 -7.11 1.16 2.37
C TYR A 58 -6.56 2.37 1.61
N TYR A 59 -7.15 3.53 1.84
CA TYR A 59 -6.63 4.81 1.42
C TYR A 59 -5.95 5.49 2.60
N LEU A 60 -4.65 5.72 2.46
CA LEU A 60 -3.81 6.29 3.50
C LEU A 60 -3.41 7.70 3.11
N GLN A 61 -3.60 8.65 4.02
CA GLN A 61 -3.03 9.98 3.90
C GLN A 61 -1.93 10.14 4.93
N THR A 62 -0.72 10.43 4.47
CA THR A 62 0.41 10.79 5.34
C THR A 62 0.62 12.30 5.33
N ALA A 63 1.71 12.77 5.94
CA ALA A 63 2.05 14.21 5.91
C ALA A 63 2.25 14.75 4.49
N ASN A 64 2.85 13.94 3.60
CA ASN A 64 3.39 14.43 2.33
C ASN A 64 2.76 13.75 1.11
N SER A 65 1.95 12.71 1.29
CA SER A 65 1.45 11.90 0.18
C SER A 65 0.17 11.16 0.54
N ARG A 66 -0.54 10.71 -0.50
CA ARG A 66 -1.70 9.82 -0.39
C ARG A 66 -1.37 8.51 -1.07
N TYR A 67 -1.82 7.41 -0.49
CA TYR A 67 -1.54 6.08 -0.98
C TYR A 67 -2.82 5.23 -1.03
N ARG A 68 -2.86 4.31 -1.99
CA ARG A 68 -3.78 3.17 -2.01
C ARG A 68 -2.98 1.93 -1.60
N LEU A 69 -3.36 1.31 -0.50
CA LEU A 69 -2.83 0.04 -0.01
C LEU A 69 -3.88 -1.04 -0.28
N VAL A 70 -3.55 -1.98 -1.15
CA VAL A 70 -4.37 -3.17 -1.41
C VAL A 70 -3.76 -4.32 -0.64
N VAL A 71 -4.58 -5.01 0.15
CA VAL A 71 -4.15 -6.16 0.93
C VAL A 71 -4.68 -7.42 0.30
N GLN A 72 -3.78 -8.26 -0.20
CA GLN A 72 -4.09 -9.55 -0.78
C GLN A 72 -4.26 -10.57 0.35
N SER A 73 -5.50 -10.94 0.62
CA SER A 73 -5.82 -12.16 1.36
C SER A 73 -5.96 -13.27 0.32
N GLY A 74 -5.49 -14.48 0.59
CA GLY A 74 -5.31 -15.55 -0.40
C GLY A 74 -6.54 -16.08 -1.14
N GLU A 75 -7.66 -15.33 -1.19
CA GLU A 75 -8.92 -15.73 -1.83
C GLU A 75 -9.41 -14.79 -2.94
N ASP A 76 -8.82 -13.59 -3.13
CA ASP A 76 -9.23 -12.67 -4.21
C ASP A 76 -8.02 -12.03 -4.90
N VAL A 77 -7.33 -12.83 -5.72
CA VAL A 77 -6.36 -12.32 -6.69
C VAL A 77 -7.11 -11.96 -7.97
N VAL A 78 -7.79 -10.80 -7.97
CA VAL A 78 -8.18 -10.13 -9.21
C VAL A 78 -7.19 -9.00 -9.45
N VAL A 79 -6.09 -9.34 -10.12
CA VAL A 79 -5.13 -8.37 -10.63
C VAL A 79 -5.84 -7.57 -11.71
N ALA A 80 -6.38 -6.41 -11.34
CA ALA A 80 -6.82 -5.42 -12.31
C ALA A 80 -5.59 -4.84 -13.01
N ASP A 81 -5.33 -5.40 -14.18
CA ASP A 81 -4.72 -4.82 -15.38
C ASP A 81 -4.02 -3.46 -15.17
N ALA A 82 -2.70 -3.47 -15.24
CA ALA A 82 -1.92 -2.27 -15.46
C ALA A 82 -1.86 -2.06 -16.97
N PRO A 83 -2.42 -0.97 -17.54
CA PRO A 83 -2.27 -0.74 -18.96
C PRO A 83 -0.78 -0.50 -19.26
N ALA A 84 -0.22 -1.38 -20.08
CA ALA A 84 1.06 -1.19 -20.71
C ALA A 84 0.99 0.10 -21.54
N ALA A 85 1.79 1.10 -21.17
CA ALA A 85 1.96 2.29 -21.99
C ALA A 85 2.69 1.89 -23.28
N LYS A 86 2.09 2.23 -24.41
CA LYS A 86 2.70 2.21 -25.74
C LYS A 86 3.50 3.50 -25.95
#